data_AF-A0AA96ZH97-F1
#
_entry.id   AF-A0AA96ZH97-F1
#
_cell.length_a   1.000
_cell.length_b   1.000
_cell.length_c   1.000
_cell.angle_alpha   90.00
_cell.angle_beta   90.00
_cell.angle_gamma   90.00
#
_symmetry.space_group_name_H-M   'P 1'
#
loop_
_entity.id
_entity.type
_entity.pdbx_description
1 polymer ?
#
loop_
_entity_poly.entity_id
_entity_poly.type
_entity_poly.pdbx_seq_one_letter_code
_entity_poly.pdbx_strand_id
1 'polypeptide(L)'
;MHESAAIVAQVALMITPSDLAGLATLLRTQGPAGSSTYLARSVASGSPEHAAAALAELRQEGLVDEAADLFHTLWSVSAQALPALLAALEQSGQSADGQTLLWERASAPAGELAELTGHLRASGRSDDARHLLRQAAGRPLKEVAAIATTLDEESATALIGELVRLRSASDVGQFAAAIQGSAELYDALLFAADDLEESRARSAFAALRTAGLPTEPAPRSRSKARQRR
;
A
#
# COMPACT_ATOMS: atom_id res chain seq x y z
N MET A 1 19.74 31.43 -6.37
CA MET A 1 19.30 30.29 -5.53
C MET A 1 18.30 29.41 -6.27
N HIS A 2 17.09 29.90 -6.61
CA HIS A 2 16.06 29.08 -7.27
C HIS A 2 16.49 28.52 -8.65
N GLU A 3 17.15 29.33 -9.48
CA GLU A 3 17.61 28.90 -10.81
C GLU A 3 18.71 27.82 -10.73
N SER A 4 19.65 27.97 -9.80
CA SER A 4 20.71 26.98 -9.55
C SER A 4 20.15 25.65 -9.04
N ALA A 5 19.13 25.69 -8.17
CA ALA A 5 18.47 24.50 -7.65
C ALA A 5 17.68 23.73 -8.74
N ALA A 6 17.03 24.44 -9.66
CA ALA A 6 16.35 23.84 -10.80
C ALA A 6 17.33 23.15 -11.77
N ILE A 7 18.47 23.77 -12.04
CA ILE A 7 19.52 23.17 -12.88
C ILE A 7 20.06 21.89 -12.24
N VAL A 8 20.35 21.89 -10.94
CA VAL A 8 20.84 20.70 -10.23
C VAL A 8 19.81 19.57 -10.30
N ALA A 9 18.53 19.86 -10.10
CA ALA A 9 17.48 18.85 -10.22
C ALA A 9 17.39 18.29 -11.64
N GLN A 10 17.43 19.14 -12.67
CA GLN A 10 17.41 18.70 -14.05
C GLN A 10 18.64 17.83 -14.39
N VAL A 11 19.83 18.22 -13.92
CA VAL A 11 21.07 17.44 -14.13
C VAL A 11 20.95 16.07 -13.47
N ALA A 12 20.44 16.00 -12.24
CA ALA A 12 20.26 14.73 -11.52
C ALA A 12 19.43 13.71 -12.30
N LEU A 13 18.47 14.17 -13.10
CA LEU A 13 17.58 13.34 -13.93
C LEU A 13 18.21 12.90 -15.27
N MET A 14 19.29 13.54 -15.70
CA MET A 14 19.89 13.34 -17.03
C MET A 14 21.19 12.54 -17.00
N ILE A 15 21.82 12.42 -15.83
CA ILE A 15 23.09 11.72 -15.63
C ILE A 15 22.87 10.28 -15.17
N THR A 16 23.90 9.43 -15.28
CA THR A 16 23.81 8.06 -14.78
C THR A 16 23.84 8.02 -13.24
N PRO A 17 23.34 6.95 -12.59
CA PRO A 17 23.50 6.74 -11.16
C PRO A 17 24.95 6.87 -10.66
N SER A 18 25.92 6.35 -11.41
CA SER A 18 27.34 6.43 -11.05
C SER A 18 27.88 7.86 -11.15
N ASP A 19 27.52 8.60 -12.22
CA ASP A 19 27.86 10.01 -12.34
C ASP A 19 27.21 10.85 -11.22
N LEU A 20 25.98 10.52 -10.82
CA LEU A 20 25.29 11.15 -9.70
C LEU A 20 26.08 10.96 -8.40
N ALA A 21 26.54 9.74 -8.09
CA ALA A 21 27.33 9.46 -6.90
C ALA A 21 28.70 10.18 -6.92
N GLY A 22 29.34 10.25 -8.10
CA GLY A 22 30.56 11.02 -8.30
C GLY A 22 30.36 12.52 -8.05
N LEU A 23 29.29 13.11 -8.61
CA LEU A 23 28.95 14.51 -8.38
C LEU A 23 28.53 14.78 -6.93
N ALA A 24 27.78 13.87 -6.30
CA ALA A 24 27.44 13.98 -4.88
C ALA A 24 28.69 14.01 -4.00
N THR A 25 29.69 13.18 -4.30
CA THR A 25 30.99 13.18 -3.61
C THR A 25 31.74 14.51 -3.76
N LEU A 26 31.75 15.08 -4.98
CA LEU A 26 32.35 16.39 -5.23
C LEU A 26 31.60 17.51 -4.48
N LEU A 27 30.27 17.49 -4.51
CA LEU A 27 29.45 18.48 -3.80
C LEU A 27 29.56 18.37 -2.29
N ARG A 28 29.70 17.15 -1.75
CA ARG A 28 29.93 16.92 -0.32
C ARG A 28 31.25 17.53 0.17
N THR A 29 32.28 17.55 -0.69
CA THR A 29 33.62 18.01 -0.33
C THR A 29 33.90 19.47 -0.68
N GLN A 30 33.32 19.96 -1.78
CA GLN A 30 33.61 21.29 -2.36
C GLN A 30 32.36 22.15 -2.56
N GLY A 31 31.17 21.57 -2.42
CA GLY A 31 29.90 22.25 -2.67
C GLY A 31 29.34 22.98 -1.44
N PRO A 32 28.29 23.79 -1.63
CA PRO A 32 27.54 24.37 -0.53
C PRO A 32 26.94 23.29 0.38
N ALA A 33 26.76 23.60 1.66
CA ALA A 33 26.11 22.70 2.61
C ALA A 33 24.74 22.22 2.10
N GLY A 34 24.49 20.92 2.14
CA GLY A 34 23.25 20.28 1.68
C GLY A 34 23.09 20.14 0.17
N SER A 35 24.09 20.54 -0.64
CA SER A 35 23.99 20.42 -2.10
C SER A 35 24.08 18.98 -2.60
N SER A 36 24.85 18.11 -1.94
CA SER A 36 24.95 16.68 -2.27
C SER A 36 23.65 15.94 -1.99
N THR A 37 23.03 16.16 -0.82
CA THR A 37 21.74 15.57 -0.46
C THR A 37 20.62 16.12 -1.33
N TYR A 38 20.61 17.43 -1.65
CA TYR A 38 19.67 18.01 -2.60
C TYR A 38 19.77 17.37 -4.00
N LEU A 39 20.98 17.19 -4.51
CA LEU A 39 21.22 16.50 -5.78
C LEU A 39 20.66 15.07 -5.72
N ALA A 40 21.00 14.32 -4.66
CA ALA A 40 20.56 12.95 -4.46
C ALA A 40 19.04 12.84 -4.42
N ARG A 41 18.33 13.61 -3.58
CA ARG A 41 16.86 13.53 -3.51
C ARG A 41 16.15 13.98 -4.78
N SER A 42 16.79 14.80 -5.61
CA SER A 42 16.18 15.31 -6.85
C SER A 42 15.88 14.18 -7.85
N VAL A 43 16.55 13.04 -7.78
CA VAL A 43 16.23 11.90 -8.66
C VAL A 43 14.88 11.26 -8.35
N ALA A 44 14.30 11.51 -7.17
CA ALA A 44 12.99 10.98 -6.79
C ALA A 44 11.84 11.54 -7.66
N SER A 45 12.03 12.68 -8.32
CA SER A 45 11.06 13.20 -9.30
C SER A 45 11.23 12.60 -10.70
N GLY A 46 12.22 11.72 -10.88
CA GLY A 46 12.53 11.04 -12.13
C GLY A 46 11.77 9.74 -12.32
N SER A 47 12.34 8.85 -13.15
CA SER A 47 11.78 7.50 -13.29
C SER A 47 12.09 6.67 -12.03
N PRO A 48 11.21 5.72 -11.66
CA PRO A 48 11.44 4.84 -10.53
C PRO A 48 12.72 3.99 -10.65
N GLU A 49 13.08 3.59 -11.87
CA GLU A 49 14.30 2.84 -12.19
C GLU A 49 15.54 3.66 -11.89
N HIS A 50 15.57 4.93 -12.32
CA HIS A 50 16.68 5.83 -12.06
C HIS A 50 16.83 6.11 -10.56
N ALA A 51 15.71 6.34 -9.86
CA ALA A 51 15.74 6.57 -8.42
C ALA A 51 16.22 5.35 -7.62
N ALA A 52 15.77 4.15 -7.98
CA ALA A 52 16.23 2.91 -7.34
C ALA A 52 17.72 2.65 -7.62
N ALA A 53 18.17 2.79 -8.87
CA ALA A 53 19.57 2.60 -9.22
C ALA A 53 20.48 3.62 -8.55
N ALA A 54 20.07 4.90 -8.49
CA ALA A 54 20.75 5.95 -7.75
C ALA A 54 20.86 5.61 -6.25
N LEU A 55 19.78 5.14 -5.63
CA LEU A 55 19.82 4.74 -4.22
C LEU A 55 20.80 3.59 -3.96
N ALA A 56 20.86 2.62 -4.87
CA ALA A 56 21.82 1.51 -4.77
C ALA A 56 23.26 2.01 -4.90
N GLU A 57 23.54 2.85 -5.91
CA GLU A 57 24.88 3.39 -6.14
C GLU A 57 25.37 4.25 -4.97
N LEU A 58 24.53 5.15 -4.46
CA LEU A 58 24.87 5.99 -3.31
C LEU A 58 25.27 5.13 -2.10
N ARG A 59 24.61 4.00 -1.89
CA ARG A 59 24.95 3.07 -0.79
C ARG A 59 26.24 2.31 -1.05
N GLN A 60 26.50 1.87 -2.28
CA GLN A 60 27.76 1.21 -2.64
C GLN A 60 28.95 2.14 -2.43
N GLU A 61 28.80 3.42 -2.75
CA GLU A 61 29.83 4.47 -2.57
C GLU A 61 29.90 5.01 -1.12
N GLY A 62 29.10 4.49 -0.19
CA GLY A 62 29.10 4.91 1.21
C GLY A 62 28.57 6.34 1.45
N LEU A 63 27.77 6.88 0.53
CA LEU A 63 27.08 8.17 0.64
C LEU A 63 25.81 8.02 1.48
N VAL A 64 25.98 7.77 2.79
CA VAL A 64 24.91 7.39 3.71
C VAL A 64 23.84 8.47 3.86
N ASP A 65 24.24 9.73 4.04
CA ASP A 65 23.29 10.84 4.25
C ASP A 65 22.50 11.14 2.96
N GLU A 66 23.16 11.10 1.81
CA GLU A 66 22.52 11.26 0.49
C GLU A 66 21.54 10.14 0.18
N ALA A 67 21.92 8.88 0.45
CA ALA A 67 21.03 7.74 0.30
C ALA A 67 19.82 7.83 1.25
N ALA A 68 20.04 8.27 2.50
CA ALA A 68 18.96 8.46 3.47
C ALA A 68 17.98 9.56 3.04
N ASP A 69 18.47 10.73 2.57
CA ASP A 69 17.61 11.82 2.11
C ASP A 69 16.81 11.44 0.85
N LEU A 70 17.44 10.69 -0.08
CA LEU A 70 16.74 10.13 -1.24
C LEU A 70 15.65 9.14 -0.80
N PHE A 71 15.97 8.16 0.05
CA PHE A 71 14.99 7.18 0.51
C PHE A 71 13.81 7.83 1.24
N HIS A 72 14.07 8.81 2.11
CA HIS A 72 13.01 9.57 2.76
C HIS A 72 12.12 10.32 1.77
N THR A 73 12.70 10.87 0.70
CA THR A 73 11.94 11.55 -0.34
C THR A 73 11.00 10.60 -1.07
N LEU A 74 11.44 9.35 -1.31
CA LEU A 74 10.63 8.30 -1.94
C LEU A 74 9.38 7.93 -1.11
N TRP A 75 9.32 8.23 0.19
CA TRP A 75 8.09 8.06 0.97
C TRP A 75 6.92 8.86 0.40
N SER A 76 7.17 9.96 -0.29
CA SER A 76 6.15 10.83 -0.87
C SER A 76 5.69 10.45 -2.28
N VAL A 77 6.21 9.35 -2.84
CA VAL A 77 5.82 8.88 -4.18
C VAL A 77 4.31 8.67 -4.28
N SER A 78 3.71 8.97 -5.44
CA SER A 78 2.27 8.78 -5.63
C SER A 78 1.88 7.29 -5.57
N ALA A 79 0.62 7.01 -5.20
CA ALA A 79 0.07 5.65 -5.23
C ALA A 79 0.20 5.00 -6.61
N GLN A 80 0.09 5.79 -7.68
CA GLN A 80 0.24 5.35 -9.07
C GLN A 80 1.67 4.93 -9.41
N ALA A 81 2.69 5.63 -8.89
CA ALA A 81 4.09 5.36 -9.21
C ALA A 81 4.73 4.31 -8.28
N LEU A 82 4.14 4.06 -7.10
CA LEU A 82 4.70 3.12 -6.13
C LEU A 82 4.90 1.69 -6.68
N PRO A 83 3.99 1.05 -7.44
CA PRO A 83 4.23 -0.30 -7.95
C PRO A 83 5.46 -0.41 -8.85
N ALA A 84 5.71 0.59 -9.68
CA ALA A 84 6.90 0.66 -10.54
C ALA A 84 8.18 0.87 -9.70
N LEU A 85 8.11 1.70 -8.66
CA LEU A 85 9.22 1.87 -7.71
C LEU A 85 9.55 0.59 -6.96
N LEU A 86 8.55 -0.17 -6.51
CA LEU A 86 8.77 -1.47 -5.86
C LEU A 86 9.50 -2.44 -6.78
N ALA A 87 9.09 -2.52 -8.06
CA ALA A 87 9.76 -3.35 -9.05
C ALA A 87 11.20 -2.90 -9.32
N ALA A 88 11.45 -1.60 -9.40
CA ALA A 88 12.77 -1.03 -9.60
C ALA A 88 13.71 -1.28 -8.40
N LEU A 89 13.19 -1.12 -7.17
CA LEU A 89 13.93 -1.43 -5.95
C LEU A 89 14.28 -2.92 -5.88
N GLU A 90 13.35 -3.80 -6.19
CA GLU A 90 13.58 -5.25 -6.26
C GLU A 90 14.68 -5.61 -7.27
N GLN A 91 14.62 -5.06 -8.48
CA GLN A 91 15.65 -5.26 -9.52
C GLN A 91 17.02 -4.72 -9.11
N SER A 92 17.05 -3.68 -8.28
CA SER A 92 18.27 -3.06 -7.76
C SER A 92 18.78 -3.70 -6.45
N GLY A 93 18.16 -4.80 -5.99
CA GLY A 93 18.55 -5.50 -4.76
C GLY A 93 18.11 -4.82 -3.46
N GLN A 94 17.14 -3.90 -3.52
CA GLN A 94 16.65 -3.07 -2.42
C GLN A 94 15.22 -3.46 -1.98
N SER A 95 14.87 -4.74 -2.05
CA SER A 95 13.51 -5.21 -1.73
C SER A 95 13.06 -4.87 -0.30
N ALA A 96 13.98 -4.81 0.67
CA ALA A 96 13.68 -4.44 2.06
C ALA A 96 13.16 -2.99 2.18
N ASP A 97 13.68 -2.08 1.37
CA ASP A 97 13.19 -0.70 1.30
C ASP A 97 11.79 -0.66 0.71
N GLY A 98 11.54 -1.43 -0.35
CA GLY A 98 10.20 -1.55 -0.93
C GLY A 98 9.16 -2.03 0.09
N GLN A 99 9.53 -3.01 0.93
CA GLN A 99 8.66 -3.46 2.02
C GLN A 99 8.45 -2.38 3.09
N THR A 100 9.48 -1.57 3.37
CA THR A 100 9.34 -0.41 4.28
C THR A 100 8.37 0.62 3.72
N LEU A 101 8.45 0.94 2.42
CA LEU A 101 7.51 1.85 1.75
C LEU A 101 6.06 1.34 1.83
N LEU A 102 5.85 0.05 1.57
CA LEU A 102 4.51 -0.56 1.68
C LEU A 102 3.96 -0.51 3.11
N TRP A 103 4.81 -0.76 4.11
CA TRP A 103 4.42 -0.69 5.51
C TRP A 103 3.92 0.69 5.91
N GLU A 104 4.66 1.75 5.53
CA GLU A 104 4.23 3.13 5.77
C GLU A 104 2.87 3.42 5.10
N ARG A 105 2.64 2.86 3.91
CA ARG A 105 1.40 3.06 3.14
C ARG A 105 0.19 2.31 3.68
N ALA A 106 0.37 1.27 4.49
CA ALA A 106 -0.77 0.56 5.10
C ALA A 106 -1.57 1.42 6.08
N SER A 107 -0.96 2.49 6.60
CA SER A 107 -1.61 3.44 7.50
C SER A 107 -2.28 4.61 6.76
N ALA A 108 -2.21 4.66 5.44
CA ALA A 108 -2.79 5.73 4.64
C ALA A 108 -4.31 5.85 4.81
N PRO A 109 -4.91 7.04 4.56
CA PRO A 109 -6.36 7.20 4.52
C PRO A 109 -7.04 6.22 3.54
N ALA A 110 -8.32 5.90 3.78
CA ALA A 110 -9.05 4.88 3.04
C ALA A 110 -9.02 5.07 1.50
N GLY A 111 -9.17 6.30 1.03
CA GLY A 111 -9.12 6.62 -0.40
C GLY A 111 -7.75 6.32 -1.01
N GLU A 112 -6.67 6.80 -0.39
CA GLU A 112 -5.30 6.55 -0.86
C GLU A 112 -4.94 5.07 -0.81
N LEU A 113 -5.39 4.36 0.23
CA LEU A 113 -5.16 2.92 0.36
C LEU A 113 -5.91 2.14 -0.72
N ALA A 114 -7.14 2.55 -1.08
CA ALA A 114 -7.90 1.94 -2.15
C ALA A 114 -7.28 2.18 -3.53
N GLU A 115 -6.85 3.41 -3.81
CA GLU A 115 -6.11 3.75 -5.04
C GLU A 115 -4.83 2.91 -5.17
N LEU A 116 -4.02 2.85 -4.11
CA LEU A 116 -2.80 2.06 -4.11
C LEU A 116 -3.07 0.57 -4.32
N THR A 117 -4.07 0.02 -3.63
CA THR A 117 -4.46 -1.40 -3.79
C THR A 117 -4.83 -1.69 -5.25
N GLY A 118 -5.62 -0.82 -5.88
CA GLY A 118 -5.96 -0.93 -7.30
C GLY A 118 -4.73 -0.88 -8.22
N HIS A 119 -3.79 0.04 -7.96
CA HIS A 119 -2.55 0.15 -8.74
C HIS A 119 -1.62 -1.05 -8.59
N LEU A 120 -1.49 -1.61 -7.38
CA LEU A 120 -0.71 -2.82 -7.13
C LEU A 120 -1.29 -4.02 -7.89
N ARG A 121 -2.60 -4.22 -7.81
CA ARG A 121 -3.30 -5.31 -8.52
C ARG A 121 -3.21 -5.16 -10.03
N ALA A 122 -3.43 -3.97 -10.56
CA ALA A 122 -3.32 -3.68 -11.99
C ALA A 122 -1.89 -3.91 -12.52
N SER A 123 -0.88 -3.80 -11.65
CA SER A 123 0.53 -4.05 -11.95
C SER A 123 0.95 -5.51 -11.70
N GLY A 124 0.01 -6.42 -11.42
CA GLY A 124 0.27 -7.83 -11.14
C GLY A 124 0.91 -8.11 -9.77
N ARG A 125 0.98 -7.11 -8.89
CA ARG A 125 1.57 -7.21 -7.53
C ARG A 125 0.50 -7.59 -6.50
N SER A 126 -0.23 -8.66 -6.75
CA SER A 126 -1.36 -9.10 -5.91
C SER A 126 -0.94 -9.48 -4.49
N ASP A 127 0.27 -10.02 -4.31
CA ASP A 127 0.78 -10.37 -2.97
C ASP A 127 1.08 -9.11 -2.13
N ASP A 128 1.65 -8.07 -2.75
CA ASP A 128 1.85 -6.78 -2.08
C ASP A 128 0.53 -6.12 -1.71
N ALA A 129 -0.47 -6.16 -2.61
CA ALA A 129 -1.82 -5.70 -2.31
C ALA A 129 -2.44 -6.48 -1.14
N ARG A 130 -2.27 -7.79 -1.10
CA ARG A 130 -2.74 -8.63 0.00
C ARG A 130 -2.05 -8.28 1.32
N HIS A 131 -0.73 -8.08 1.33
CA HIS A 131 0.00 -7.67 2.53
C HIS A 131 -0.46 -6.32 3.06
N LEU A 132 -0.68 -5.36 2.16
CA LEU A 132 -1.22 -4.03 2.50
C LEU A 132 -2.59 -4.16 3.18
N LEU A 133 -3.51 -4.94 2.60
CA LEU A 133 -4.85 -5.17 3.16
C LEU A 133 -4.81 -5.95 4.48
N ARG A 134 -3.89 -6.91 4.63
CA ARG A 134 -3.70 -7.63 5.90
C ARG A 134 -3.24 -6.70 7.02
N GLN A 135 -2.36 -5.74 6.72
CA GLN A 135 -1.97 -4.71 7.69
C GLN A 135 -3.14 -3.78 8.01
N ALA A 136 -3.90 -3.35 6.99
CA ALA A 136 -5.10 -2.54 7.17
C ALA A 136 -6.15 -3.23 8.06
N ALA A 137 -6.31 -4.55 7.99
CA ALA A 137 -7.21 -5.33 8.85
C ALA A 137 -6.85 -5.24 10.35
N GLY A 138 -5.60 -4.88 10.68
CA GLY A 138 -5.13 -4.63 12.04
C GLY A 138 -5.54 -3.27 12.63
N ARG A 139 -6.11 -2.37 11.82
CA ARG A 139 -6.56 -1.02 12.25
C ARG A 139 -7.85 -1.05 13.08
N PRO A 140 -8.22 0.04 13.78
CA PRO A 140 -9.49 0.12 14.50
C PRO A 140 -10.69 -0.24 13.62
N LEU A 141 -11.63 -1.04 14.14
CA LEU A 141 -12.70 -1.64 13.31
C LEU A 141 -13.55 -0.63 12.54
N LYS A 142 -13.78 0.56 13.11
CA LYS A 142 -14.49 1.65 12.40
C LYS A 142 -13.72 2.14 11.18
N GLU A 143 -12.39 2.24 11.26
CA GLU A 143 -11.55 2.57 10.11
C GLU A 143 -11.57 1.44 9.09
N VAL A 144 -11.48 0.18 9.52
CA VAL A 144 -11.54 -0.96 8.60
C VAL A 144 -12.87 -1.00 7.83
N ALA A 145 -13.99 -0.68 8.50
CA ALA A 145 -15.29 -0.58 7.84
C ALA A 145 -15.31 0.52 6.77
N ALA A 146 -14.75 1.70 7.07
CA ALA A 146 -14.63 2.78 6.10
C ALA A 146 -13.72 2.41 4.92
N ILE A 147 -12.61 1.72 5.17
CA ILE A 147 -11.72 1.21 4.12
C ILE A 147 -12.48 0.22 3.24
N ALA A 148 -13.17 -0.76 3.83
CA ALA A 148 -13.94 -1.76 3.09
C ALA A 148 -14.99 -1.13 2.16
N THR A 149 -15.63 -0.03 2.58
CA THR A 149 -16.60 0.70 1.74
C THR A 149 -15.97 1.52 0.61
N THR A 150 -14.66 1.77 0.66
CA THR A 150 -13.94 2.57 -0.34
C THR A 150 -13.24 1.70 -1.40
N LEU A 151 -12.99 0.43 -1.08
CA LEU A 151 -12.33 -0.54 -1.95
C LEU A 151 -13.27 -1.04 -3.06
N ASP A 152 -12.68 -1.52 -4.16
CA ASP A 152 -13.40 -2.37 -5.11
C ASP A 152 -13.85 -3.70 -4.45
N GLU A 153 -14.81 -4.39 -5.06
CA GLU A 153 -15.42 -5.61 -4.51
C GLU A 153 -14.39 -6.69 -4.16
N GLU A 154 -13.40 -6.90 -5.04
CA GLU A 154 -12.40 -7.94 -4.87
C GLU A 154 -11.45 -7.61 -3.70
N SER A 155 -11.00 -6.35 -3.63
CA SER A 155 -10.12 -5.86 -2.58
C SER A 155 -10.84 -5.77 -1.23
N ALA A 156 -12.12 -5.39 -1.21
CA ALA A 156 -12.95 -5.40 -0.01
C ALA A 156 -13.12 -6.83 0.53
N THR A 157 -13.39 -7.80 -0.35
CA THR A 157 -13.47 -9.22 0.00
C THR A 157 -12.14 -9.72 0.57
N ALA A 158 -11.02 -9.35 -0.04
CA ALA A 158 -9.69 -9.70 0.45
C ALA A 158 -9.40 -9.11 1.85
N LEU A 159 -9.74 -7.83 2.08
CA LEU A 159 -9.62 -7.17 3.38
C LEU A 159 -10.45 -7.88 4.46
N ILE A 160 -11.71 -8.18 4.15
CA ILE A 160 -12.63 -8.87 5.07
C ILE A 160 -12.09 -10.27 5.40
N GLY A 161 -11.61 -11.00 4.40
CA GLY A 161 -10.98 -12.30 4.60
C GLY A 161 -9.76 -12.23 5.53
N GLU A 162 -8.89 -11.23 5.36
CA GLU A 162 -7.75 -11.02 6.25
C GLU A 162 -8.19 -10.62 7.67
N LEU A 163 -9.20 -9.77 7.83
CA LEU A 163 -9.76 -9.40 9.13
C LEU A 163 -10.33 -10.61 9.86
N VAL A 164 -11.15 -11.42 9.20
CA VAL A 164 -11.79 -12.60 9.79
C VAL A 164 -10.77 -13.66 10.21
N ARG A 165 -9.66 -13.80 9.47
CA ARG A 165 -8.56 -14.71 9.84
C ARG A 165 -7.66 -14.17 10.96
N LEU A 166 -7.47 -12.84 11.02
CA LEU A 166 -6.53 -12.20 11.93
C LEU A 166 -7.14 -11.87 13.31
N ARG A 167 -8.42 -11.52 13.34
CA ARG A 167 -9.10 -10.95 14.51
C ARG A 167 -9.88 -11.98 15.33
N SER A 168 -10.27 -11.59 16.54
CA SER A 168 -11.10 -12.42 17.40
C SER A 168 -12.54 -12.51 16.86
N ALA A 169 -13.28 -13.56 17.25
CA ALA A 169 -14.69 -13.68 16.89
C ALA A 169 -15.54 -12.47 17.38
N SER A 170 -15.19 -11.89 18.53
CA SER A 170 -15.85 -10.68 19.04
C SER A 170 -15.62 -9.49 18.13
N ASP A 171 -14.38 -9.28 17.67
CA ASP A 171 -14.06 -8.22 16.72
C ASP A 171 -14.78 -8.42 15.38
N VAL A 172 -14.88 -9.67 14.90
CA VAL A 172 -15.66 -10.00 13.69
C VAL A 172 -17.13 -9.59 13.87
N GLY A 173 -17.72 -9.87 15.04
CA GLY A 173 -19.09 -9.42 15.34
C GLY A 173 -19.25 -7.90 15.39
N GLN A 174 -18.28 -7.19 15.99
CA GLN A 174 -18.28 -5.73 16.03
C GLN A 174 -18.12 -5.10 14.64
N PHE A 175 -17.23 -5.67 13.83
CA PHE A 175 -17.04 -5.24 12.44
C PHE A 175 -18.30 -5.51 11.60
N ALA A 176 -18.90 -6.69 11.73
CA ALA A 176 -20.16 -7.04 11.06
C ALA A 176 -21.29 -6.05 11.38
N ALA A 177 -21.40 -5.59 12.63
CA ALA A 177 -22.34 -4.55 13.02
C ALA A 177 -22.04 -3.20 12.32
N ALA A 178 -20.77 -2.85 12.14
CA ALA A 178 -20.36 -1.61 11.48
C ALA A 178 -20.66 -1.60 9.97
N ILE A 179 -20.67 -2.77 9.32
CA ILE A 179 -20.92 -2.91 7.88
C ILE A 179 -22.32 -3.40 7.53
N GLN A 180 -23.22 -3.61 8.51
CA GLN A 180 -24.56 -4.18 8.31
C GLN A 180 -25.40 -3.44 7.26
N GLY A 181 -25.15 -2.15 7.03
CA GLY A 181 -25.81 -1.36 5.99
C GLY A 181 -25.41 -1.71 4.55
N SER A 182 -24.36 -2.52 4.35
CA SER A 182 -23.90 -2.98 3.04
C SER A 182 -24.06 -4.49 2.91
N ALA A 183 -25.03 -4.92 2.12
CA ALA A 183 -25.31 -6.34 1.91
C ALA A 183 -24.12 -7.08 1.28
N GLU A 184 -23.41 -6.44 0.35
CA GLU A 184 -22.26 -7.04 -0.35
C GLU A 184 -21.10 -7.31 0.62
N LEU A 185 -20.75 -6.33 1.47
CA LEU A 185 -19.69 -6.51 2.47
C LEU A 185 -20.10 -7.54 3.53
N TYR A 186 -21.38 -7.54 3.92
CA TYR A 186 -21.88 -8.49 4.91
C TYR A 186 -21.86 -9.93 4.38
N ASP A 187 -22.27 -10.14 3.14
CA ASP A 187 -22.21 -11.45 2.48
C ASP A 187 -20.75 -11.93 2.35
N ALA A 188 -19.82 -11.03 2.00
CA ALA A 188 -18.38 -11.35 1.97
C ALA A 188 -17.85 -11.77 3.34
N LEU A 189 -18.33 -11.16 4.43
CA LEU A 189 -17.98 -11.53 5.80
C LEU A 189 -18.52 -12.92 6.18
N LEU A 190 -19.78 -13.21 5.84
CA LEU A 190 -20.36 -14.53 6.11
C LEU A 190 -19.59 -15.62 5.37
N PHE A 191 -19.24 -15.39 4.10
CA PHE A 191 -18.44 -16.31 3.31
C PHE A 191 -17.04 -16.52 3.93
N ALA A 192 -16.36 -15.43 4.30
CA ALA A 192 -15.05 -15.51 4.94
C ALA A 192 -15.08 -16.23 6.30
N ALA A 193 -16.17 -16.08 7.07
CA ALA A 193 -16.33 -16.75 8.36
C ALA A 193 -16.62 -18.25 8.20
N ASP A 194 -17.34 -18.65 7.16
CA ASP A 194 -17.64 -20.05 6.83
C ASP A 194 -16.41 -20.81 6.32
N ASP A 195 -15.48 -20.12 5.64
CA ASP A 195 -14.20 -20.68 5.16
C ASP A 195 -13.18 -20.92 6.29
N LEU A 196 -13.47 -20.51 7.53
CA LEU A 196 -12.62 -20.79 8.67
C LEU A 196 -12.67 -22.26 9.09
N GLU A 197 -11.65 -22.69 9.84
CA GLU A 197 -11.72 -23.94 10.59
C GLU A 197 -12.98 -24.00 11.47
N GLU A 198 -13.61 -25.18 11.53
CA GLU A 198 -14.94 -25.38 12.09
C GLU A 198 -15.14 -24.73 13.48
N SER A 199 -14.14 -24.82 14.36
CA SER A 199 -14.20 -24.23 15.70
C SER A 199 -14.24 -22.69 15.68
N ARG A 200 -13.47 -22.07 14.77
CA ARG A 200 -13.44 -20.62 14.58
C ARG A 200 -14.67 -20.13 13.85
N ALA A 201 -15.15 -20.86 12.84
CA ALA A 201 -16.41 -20.58 12.16
C ALA A 201 -17.57 -20.56 13.17
N ARG A 202 -17.73 -21.61 13.99
CA ARG A 202 -18.73 -21.68 15.07
C ARG A 202 -18.65 -20.48 16.02
N SER A 203 -17.44 -20.06 16.38
CA SER A 203 -17.21 -18.92 17.27
C SER A 203 -17.60 -17.59 16.62
N ALA A 204 -17.24 -17.38 15.35
CA ALA A 204 -17.62 -16.19 14.58
C ALA A 204 -19.15 -16.07 14.46
N PHE A 205 -19.82 -17.15 14.03
CA PHE A 205 -21.30 -17.17 13.95
C PHE A 205 -21.97 -17.03 15.32
N ALA A 206 -21.35 -17.52 16.40
CA ALA A 206 -21.85 -17.28 17.76
C ALA A 206 -21.76 -15.79 18.16
N ALA A 207 -20.68 -15.10 17.79
CA ALA A 207 -20.54 -13.66 18.02
C ALA A 207 -21.59 -12.86 17.23
N LEU A 208 -21.84 -13.22 15.97
CA LEU A 208 -22.92 -12.62 15.16
C LEU A 208 -24.29 -12.77 15.83
N ARG A 209 -24.64 -13.99 16.26
CA ARG A 209 -25.90 -14.26 16.98
C ARG A 209 -26.00 -13.47 18.28
N THR A 210 -24.91 -13.38 19.04
CA THR A 210 -24.87 -12.62 20.30
C THR A 210 -25.10 -11.13 20.07
N ALA A 211 -24.62 -10.60 18.93
CA ALA A 211 -24.87 -9.23 18.49
C ALA A 211 -26.25 -9.03 17.84
N GLY A 212 -27.08 -10.06 17.71
CA GLY A 212 -28.38 -10.00 17.04
C GLY A 212 -28.29 -9.85 15.52
N LEU A 213 -27.17 -10.23 14.93
CA LEU A 213 -26.90 -10.09 13.50
C LEU A 213 -27.29 -11.36 12.71
N PRO A 214 -27.72 -11.23 11.44
CA PRO A 214 -28.11 -12.38 10.63
C PRO A 214 -26.91 -13.28 10.31
N THR A 215 -27.10 -14.59 10.36
CA THR A 215 -26.05 -15.57 10.03
C THR A 215 -26.22 -16.21 8.66
N GLU A 216 -27.26 -15.80 7.93
CA GLU A 216 -27.53 -16.23 6.57
C GLU A 216 -27.41 -15.03 5.63
N PRO A 217 -26.88 -15.22 4.40
CA PRO A 217 -26.83 -14.16 3.40
C PRO A 217 -28.21 -13.57 3.13
N ALA A 218 -28.26 -12.29 2.77
CA ALA A 218 -29.53 -11.71 2.35
C ALA A 218 -30.04 -12.44 1.09
N PRO A 219 -31.35 -12.72 0.97
CA PRO A 219 -31.89 -13.33 -0.24
C PRO A 219 -31.62 -12.38 -1.42
N ARG A 220 -30.69 -12.77 -2.31
CA ARG A 220 -30.34 -11.99 -3.51
C ARG A 220 -31.63 -11.62 -4.24
N SER A 221 -31.90 -10.31 -4.39
CA SER A 221 -33.05 -9.87 -5.16
C SER A 221 -32.90 -10.40 -6.58
N ARG A 222 -33.76 -11.36 -6.98
CA ARG A 222 -33.80 -11.84 -8.35
C ARG A 222 -34.08 -10.65 -9.25
N SER A 223 -33.06 -10.22 -9.99
CA SER A 223 -33.18 -9.18 -11.00
C SER A 223 -34.34 -9.55 -11.94
N LYS A 224 -35.21 -8.57 -12.21
CA LYS A 224 -36.40 -8.67 -13.09
C LYS A 224 -36.01 -8.89 -14.57
N ALA A 225 -35.14 -9.84 -14.87
CA ALA A 225 -34.72 -10.21 -16.23
C ALA A 225 -35.48 -11.44 -16.75
N ARG A 226 -36.77 -11.57 -16.39
CA ARG A 226 -37.65 -12.64 -16.89
C ARG A 226 -39.08 -12.12 -17.13
N GLN A 227 -39.19 -10.97 -17.76
CA GLN A 227 -40.47 -10.43 -18.26
C GLN A 227 -40.29 -9.74 -19.61
N ARG A 228 -39.68 -10.46 -20.57
CA ARG A 228 -39.94 -10.28 -22.00
C ARG A 228 -39.83 -11.65 -22.66
N ARG A 229 -40.95 -12.35 -22.71
CA ARG A 229 -41.26 -13.31 -23.76
C ARG A 229 -42.24 -12.62 -24.70
#